data_AF-A0AAE4JIR0-F1
#
_entry.id   AF-A0AAE4JIR0-F1
#
_cell.length_a   1.000
_cell.length_b   1.000
_cell.length_c   1.000
_cell.angle_alpha   90.00
_cell.angle_beta   90.00
_cell.angle_gamma   90.00
#
_symmetry.space_group_name_H-M   'P 1'
#
loop_
_entity.id
_entity.type
_entity.pdbx_description
1 polymer ?
#
loop_
_entity_poly.entity_id
_entity_poly.type
_entity_poly.pdbx_seq_one_letter_code
_entity_poly.pdbx_strand_id
1 'polypeptide(L)'
;MAEDTANHNYQRPDRGAQDWHVPLNENFARIDTDVEIKDAAENMGEYEPKAGARFLATDTRRIFMGDGEQWQEFGSVAGSASAVALDEAEGTATRMSDGTFVAEPGQLQSVIDAAATGSEFGERPVQTVRMVSGEQYDIEDTIRLQRGVRLECNGARVVPTGDFNVFELDRDTQLVDPFVDTRDMDWSSVQVVLGPEDVNKLDTRNRAWVKNAYLHGDPGSGIGLQFRGGSAPCSIQVASGTLNGFDRALDFYATGNNTDGQGDWSNGNQFWGRMQDFRIGVSMRSEGAEVSGNSVRVQAQTGDVSEWLWKMDRDPRESRDDNNYVMNGNTVIVHPWDTAAYEATNEYYSDGDRGAPFWFMGRGKRYGNSLYDLSGIYGNQYLVNNSDTPDRNGIFTAHGSFVSGTTDFETDPAYQRNESRNWHYRSRNS
;
A
#
# COMPACT_ATOMS: atom_id res chain seq x y z
N MET A 1 32.47 -39.67 -28.49
CA MET A 1 31.52 -39.21 -29.50
C MET A 1 30.91 -37.95 -28.95
N ALA A 2 30.84 -36.89 -29.74
CA ALA A 2 30.15 -35.69 -29.33
C ALA A 2 28.68 -36.03 -29.04
N GLU A 3 28.20 -35.62 -27.85
CA GLU A 3 26.80 -35.77 -27.47
C GLU A 3 25.99 -34.59 -28.02
N ASP A 4 24.83 -34.88 -28.59
CA ASP A 4 23.86 -33.88 -29.04
C ASP A 4 23.32 -33.09 -27.86
N THR A 5 22.79 -31.89 -28.12
CA THR A 5 22.19 -31.08 -27.06
C THR A 5 20.94 -31.76 -26.49
N ALA A 6 20.80 -31.80 -25.16
CA ALA A 6 19.72 -32.56 -24.49
C ALA A 6 18.28 -32.14 -24.85
N ASN A 7 18.04 -30.87 -25.21
CA ASN A 7 16.69 -30.35 -25.41
C ASN A 7 16.22 -30.34 -26.87
N HIS A 8 17.14 -30.12 -27.83
CA HIS A 8 16.81 -29.93 -29.25
C HIS A 8 17.55 -30.91 -30.18
N ASN A 9 18.39 -31.80 -29.63
CA ASN A 9 19.21 -32.74 -30.39
C ASN A 9 19.99 -32.06 -31.53
N TYR A 10 20.59 -30.90 -31.26
CA TYR A 10 21.53 -30.27 -32.19
C TYR A 10 22.83 -31.03 -32.19
N GLN A 11 23.34 -31.25 -33.40
CA GLN A 11 24.55 -32.03 -33.63
C GLN A 11 25.78 -31.25 -33.20
N ARG A 12 26.61 -31.88 -32.38
CA ARG A 12 27.90 -31.30 -32.01
C ARG A 12 29.00 -31.96 -32.84
N PRO A 13 29.77 -31.22 -33.66
CA PRO A 13 30.86 -31.82 -34.43
C PRO A 13 31.93 -32.43 -33.52
N ASP A 14 32.48 -33.58 -33.90
CA ASP A 14 33.63 -34.17 -33.21
C ASP A 14 34.87 -33.28 -33.37
N ARG A 15 35.72 -33.28 -32.35
CA ARG A 15 36.94 -32.46 -32.34
C ARG A 15 37.87 -32.88 -33.50
N GLY A 16 38.12 -31.96 -34.43
CA GLY A 16 39.01 -32.16 -35.58
C GLY A 16 38.30 -32.47 -36.90
N ALA A 17 36.97 -32.54 -36.92
CA ALA A 17 36.18 -32.65 -38.15
C ALA A 17 36.46 -31.49 -39.11
N GLN A 18 36.67 -31.79 -40.39
CA GLN A 18 36.97 -30.79 -41.44
C GLN A 18 35.70 -30.23 -42.09
N ASP A 19 34.60 -30.97 -41.98
CA ASP A 19 33.26 -30.72 -42.49
C ASP A 19 32.31 -30.17 -41.40
N TRP A 20 32.86 -29.62 -40.31
CA TRP A 20 32.11 -29.08 -39.17
C TRP A 20 31.00 -28.09 -39.55
N HIS A 21 31.13 -27.43 -40.70
CA HIS A 21 30.19 -26.45 -41.21
C HIS A 21 28.86 -27.06 -41.66
N VAL A 22 28.83 -28.34 -42.06
CA VAL A 22 27.61 -29.05 -42.47
C VAL A 22 26.62 -29.20 -41.31
N PRO A 23 26.96 -29.92 -40.21
CA PRO A 23 26.05 -30.05 -39.06
C PRO A 23 25.76 -28.70 -38.40
N LEU A 24 26.68 -27.74 -38.48
CA LEU A 24 26.47 -26.40 -37.92
C LEU A 24 25.41 -25.61 -38.71
N ASN A 25 25.49 -25.62 -40.05
CA ASN A 25 24.50 -24.96 -40.90
C ASN A 25 23.12 -25.62 -40.78
N GLU A 26 23.08 -26.95 -40.64
CA GLU A 26 21.83 -27.69 -40.38
C GLU A 26 21.23 -27.32 -39.01
N ASN A 27 22.04 -27.19 -37.97
CA ASN A 27 21.55 -26.70 -36.67
C ASN A 27 21.01 -25.27 -36.76
N PHE A 28 21.70 -24.35 -37.46
CA PHE A 28 21.24 -22.98 -37.61
C PHE A 28 19.90 -22.89 -38.34
N ALA A 29 19.69 -23.69 -39.38
CA ALA A 29 18.40 -23.76 -40.07
C ALA A 29 17.26 -24.24 -39.15
N ARG A 30 17.57 -25.12 -38.19
CA ARG A 30 16.60 -25.65 -37.23
C ARG A 30 16.34 -24.71 -36.06
N ILE A 31 17.31 -23.90 -35.64
CA ILE A 31 17.16 -22.96 -34.52
C ILE A 31 16.00 -22.00 -34.74
N ASP A 32 15.82 -21.51 -35.97
CA ASP A 32 14.76 -20.55 -36.28
C ASP A 32 13.34 -21.12 -36.15
N THR A 33 13.18 -22.45 -36.10
CA THR A 33 11.88 -23.11 -35.84
C THR A 33 11.80 -23.73 -34.45
N ASP A 34 12.91 -24.28 -33.96
CA ASP A 34 12.97 -25.07 -32.72
C ASP A 34 13.05 -24.17 -31.46
N VAL A 35 13.47 -22.91 -31.60
CA VAL A 35 13.56 -21.93 -30.51
C VAL A 35 12.43 -20.91 -30.61
N GLU A 36 11.63 -20.81 -29.56
CA GLU A 36 10.53 -19.83 -29.47
C GLU A 36 11.07 -18.39 -29.38
N ILE A 37 10.55 -17.51 -30.23
CA ILE A 37 10.77 -16.07 -30.19
C ILE A 37 9.85 -15.48 -29.12
N LYS A 38 10.40 -14.62 -28.25
CA LYS A 38 9.66 -13.96 -27.17
C LYS A 38 9.89 -12.46 -27.23
N ASP A 39 8.86 -11.70 -27.57
CA ASP A 39 8.91 -10.24 -27.63
C ASP A 39 7.51 -9.61 -27.47
N ALA A 40 7.37 -8.29 -27.54
CA ALA A 40 6.08 -7.60 -27.59
C ALA A 40 5.33 -7.88 -28.91
N ALA A 41 3.99 -7.88 -28.89
CA ALA A 41 3.18 -8.19 -30.07
C ALA A 41 3.44 -7.23 -31.25
N GLU A 42 3.74 -5.96 -30.95
CA GLU A 42 4.05 -4.94 -31.95
C GLU A 42 5.32 -5.22 -32.76
N ASN A 43 6.30 -5.92 -32.16
CA ASN A 43 7.57 -6.27 -32.81
C ASN A 43 7.48 -7.54 -33.66
N MET A 44 6.33 -8.21 -33.71
CA MET A 44 6.17 -9.48 -34.44
C MET A 44 6.53 -9.34 -35.93
N GLY A 45 6.32 -8.16 -36.53
CA GLY A 45 6.71 -7.85 -37.90
C GLY A 45 8.22 -7.79 -38.16
N GLU A 46 9.05 -7.77 -37.12
CA GLU A 46 10.52 -7.79 -37.22
C GLU A 46 11.08 -9.19 -37.44
N TYR A 47 10.24 -10.23 -37.30
CA TYR A 47 10.63 -11.64 -37.41
C TYR A 47 9.98 -12.31 -38.61
N GLU A 48 10.77 -13.07 -39.37
CA GLU A 48 10.27 -13.81 -40.55
C GLU A 48 9.43 -15.04 -40.12
N PRO A 49 8.20 -15.20 -40.62
CA PRO A 49 7.27 -16.27 -40.19
C PRO A 49 7.60 -17.61 -40.84
N LYS A 50 8.77 -18.19 -40.51
CA LYS A 50 9.17 -19.51 -41.04
C LYS A 50 8.15 -20.58 -40.65
N ALA A 51 7.89 -21.52 -41.55
CA ALA A 51 6.95 -22.60 -41.32
C ALA A 51 7.32 -23.40 -40.07
N GLY A 52 6.42 -23.42 -39.08
CA GLY A 52 6.62 -24.09 -37.79
C GLY A 52 7.35 -23.27 -36.73
N ALA A 53 7.84 -22.06 -37.04
CA ALA A 53 8.38 -21.14 -36.04
C ALA A 53 7.29 -20.67 -35.09
N ARG A 54 7.67 -20.37 -33.85
CA ARG A 54 6.75 -19.98 -32.78
C ARG A 54 7.14 -18.62 -32.21
N PHE A 55 6.16 -17.73 -32.11
CA PHE A 55 6.29 -16.41 -31.49
C PHE A 55 5.34 -16.30 -30.29
N LEU A 56 5.88 -15.95 -29.13
CA LEU A 56 5.11 -15.63 -27.93
C LEU A 56 5.15 -14.12 -27.71
N ALA A 57 4.00 -13.48 -27.90
CA ALA A 57 3.78 -12.10 -27.52
C ALA A 57 3.75 -12.00 -25.99
N THR A 58 4.80 -11.47 -25.37
CA THR A 58 5.01 -11.48 -23.91
C THR A 58 4.07 -10.55 -23.14
N ASP A 59 3.58 -9.51 -23.80
CA ASP A 59 2.63 -8.51 -23.34
C ASP A 59 1.18 -9.04 -23.33
N THR A 60 0.75 -9.66 -24.43
CA THR A 60 -0.62 -10.15 -24.64
C THR A 60 -0.78 -11.64 -24.34
N ARG A 61 0.33 -12.35 -24.14
CA ARG A 61 0.43 -13.81 -23.97
C ARG A 61 -0.16 -14.62 -25.12
N ARG A 62 -0.29 -14.03 -26.32
CA ARG A 62 -0.72 -14.74 -27.53
C ARG A 62 0.45 -15.53 -28.13
N ILE A 63 0.13 -16.70 -28.65
CA ILE A 63 1.06 -17.58 -29.35
C ILE A 63 0.71 -17.54 -30.83
N PHE A 64 1.70 -17.26 -31.66
CA PHE A 64 1.60 -17.30 -33.11
C PHE A 64 2.49 -18.40 -33.67
N MET A 65 2.07 -18.98 -34.80
CA MET A 65 2.81 -19.99 -35.55
C MET A 65 3.02 -19.49 -36.98
N GLY A 66 4.27 -19.54 -37.45
CA GLY A 66 4.60 -19.20 -38.84
C GLY A 66 4.15 -20.33 -39.77
N ASP A 67 3.55 -19.99 -40.91
CA ASP A 67 3.20 -20.95 -41.97
C ASP A 67 4.19 -20.93 -43.15
N GLY A 68 5.19 -20.04 -43.11
CA GLY A 68 6.14 -19.77 -44.18
C GLY A 68 5.92 -18.41 -44.86
N GLU A 69 4.74 -17.81 -44.71
CA GLU A 69 4.39 -16.52 -45.32
C GLU A 69 3.85 -15.51 -44.29
N GLN A 70 3.11 -15.98 -43.27
CA GLN A 70 2.45 -15.16 -42.26
C GLN A 70 2.51 -15.78 -40.87
N TRP A 71 2.44 -14.93 -39.85
CA TRP A 71 2.21 -15.35 -38.46
C TRP A 71 0.71 -15.58 -38.27
N GLN A 72 0.30 -16.82 -37.98
CA GLN A 72 -1.07 -17.16 -37.66
C GLN A 72 -1.26 -17.29 -36.14
N GLU A 73 -2.31 -16.68 -35.59
CA GLU A 73 -2.63 -16.85 -34.17
C GLU A 73 -3.02 -18.30 -33.89
N PHE A 74 -2.23 -18.98 -33.06
CA PHE A 74 -2.40 -20.39 -32.72
C PHE A 74 -3.11 -20.58 -31.38
N GLY A 75 -3.00 -19.60 -30.47
CA GLY A 75 -3.69 -19.62 -29.19
C GLY A 75 -3.12 -18.60 -28.21
N SER A 76 -3.35 -18.82 -26.92
CA SER A 76 -2.83 -17.98 -25.85
C SER A 76 -2.30 -18.83 -24.71
N VAL A 77 -1.17 -18.41 -24.12
CA VAL A 77 -0.65 -19.02 -22.88
C VAL A 77 -1.53 -18.66 -21.67
N ALA A 78 -2.45 -17.71 -21.83
CA ALA A 78 -3.40 -17.32 -20.79
C ALA A 78 -4.53 -18.37 -20.58
N GLY A 79 -4.53 -19.45 -21.38
CA GLY A 79 -5.53 -20.50 -21.38
C GLY A 79 -6.87 -20.03 -21.96
N SER A 80 -7.83 -20.95 -22.04
CA SER A 80 -9.16 -20.65 -22.59
C SER A 80 -9.92 -19.67 -21.68
N ALA A 81 -10.32 -18.54 -22.24
CA ALA A 81 -11.25 -17.60 -21.60
C ALA A 81 -12.69 -18.12 -21.72
N SER A 82 -13.47 -17.92 -20.67
CA SER A 82 -14.92 -18.20 -20.64
C SER A 82 -15.67 -16.93 -20.26
N ALA A 83 -16.83 -16.72 -20.88
CA ALA A 83 -17.73 -15.64 -20.49
C ALA A 83 -18.52 -16.07 -19.25
N VAL A 84 -18.53 -15.23 -18.22
CA VAL A 84 -19.38 -15.37 -17.04
C VAL A 84 -20.46 -14.29 -17.12
N ALA A 85 -21.73 -14.69 -17.02
CA ALA A 85 -22.83 -13.73 -16.96
C ALA A 85 -22.68 -12.87 -15.69
N LEU A 86 -22.72 -11.56 -15.88
CA LEU A 86 -22.97 -10.62 -14.79
C LEU A 86 -24.49 -10.49 -14.62
N ASP A 87 -24.93 -9.76 -13.59
CA ASP A 87 -26.35 -9.44 -13.41
C ASP A 87 -26.95 -8.86 -14.71
N GLU A 88 -28.26 -9.07 -14.94
CA GLU A 88 -28.92 -8.95 -16.26
C GLU A 88 -28.71 -7.60 -16.99
N ALA A 89 -28.23 -6.56 -16.29
CA ALA A 89 -27.95 -5.23 -16.84
C ALA A 89 -26.48 -5.00 -17.30
N GLU A 90 -25.52 -5.82 -16.86
CA GLU A 90 -24.07 -5.51 -16.89
C GLU A 90 -23.25 -6.35 -17.91
N GLY A 91 -23.92 -7.28 -18.60
CA GLY A 91 -23.31 -8.07 -19.68
C GLY A 91 -22.53 -9.30 -19.18
N THR A 92 -21.32 -9.52 -19.69
CA THR A 92 -20.50 -10.69 -19.35
C THR A 92 -19.08 -10.29 -18.98
N ALA A 93 -18.54 -10.93 -17.95
CA ALA A 93 -17.14 -10.82 -17.56
C ALA A 93 -16.29 -11.91 -18.20
N THR A 94 -14.99 -11.65 -18.36
CA THR A 94 -14.04 -12.66 -18.81
C THR A 94 -13.47 -13.42 -17.62
N ARG A 95 -13.59 -14.75 -17.62
CA ARG A 95 -12.93 -15.63 -16.67
C ARG A 95 -11.87 -16.47 -17.37
N MET A 96 -10.63 -16.32 -16.92
CA MET A 96 -9.46 -17.02 -17.42
C MET A 96 -9.44 -18.47 -16.91
N SER A 97 -8.66 -19.34 -17.57
CA SER A 97 -8.59 -20.75 -17.18
C SER A 97 -7.98 -20.99 -15.80
N ASP A 98 -7.21 -20.03 -15.30
CA ASP A 98 -6.65 -20.05 -13.93
C ASP A 98 -7.67 -19.63 -12.86
N GLY A 99 -8.91 -19.31 -13.27
CA GLY A 99 -9.99 -18.88 -12.41
C GLY A 99 -10.09 -17.37 -12.21
N THR A 100 -9.11 -16.59 -12.69
CA THR A 100 -9.09 -15.12 -12.57
C THR A 100 -10.22 -14.49 -13.37
N PHE A 101 -10.95 -13.57 -12.75
CA PHE A 101 -11.91 -12.70 -13.40
C PHE A 101 -11.20 -11.43 -13.89
N VAL A 102 -11.44 -11.02 -15.12
CA VAL A 102 -10.98 -9.74 -15.67
C VAL A 102 -12.15 -8.79 -15.66
N ALA A 103 -11.96 -7.62 -15.04
CA ALA A 103 -12.95 -6.56 -14.98
C ALA A 103 -12.58 -5.43 -15.92
N GLU A 104 -13.39 -5.16 -16.94
CA GLU A 104 -13.24 -4.00 -17.82
C GLU A 104 -13.73 -2.72 -17.11
N PRO A 105 -13.33 -1.51 -17.57
CA PRO A 105 -13.91 -0.25 -17.12
C PRO A 105 -15.45 -0.28 -17.19
N GLY A 106 -16.10 0.22 -16.15
CA GLY A 106 -17.56 0.19 -16.00
C GLY A 106 -18.13 -1.09 -15.38
N GLN A 107 -17.38 -2.19 -15.28
CA GLN A 107 -17.89 -3.48 -14.76
C GLN A 107 -17.33 -3.87 -13.38
N LEU A 108 -16.46 -3.05 -12.79
CA LEU A 108 -15.59 -3.45 -11.68
C LEU A 108 -16.35 -4.04 -10.49
N GLN A 109 -17.38 -3.33 -9.99
CA GLN A 109 -18.15 -3.81 -8.84
C GLN A 109 -18.91 -5.10 -9.16
N SER A 110 -19.58 -5.17 -10.31
CA SER A 110 -20.34 -6.36 -10.71
C SER A 110 -19.45 -7.60 -10.87
N VAL A 111 -18.21 -7.44 -11.36
CA VAL A 111 -17.25 -8.54 -11.45
C VAL A 111 -16.76 -8.97 -10.07
N ILE A 112 -16.56 -8.02 -9.14
CA ILE A 112 -16.24 -8.33 -7.74
C ILE A 112 -17.36 -9.14 -7.11
N ASP A 113 -18.62 -8.74 -7.31
CA ASP A 113 -19.78 -9.43 -6.75
C ASP A 113 -19.93 -10.84 -7.35
N ALA A 114 -19.71 -11.00 -8.66
CA ALA A 114 -19.74 -12.31 -9.32
C ALA A 114 -18.58 -13.24 -8.90
N ALA A 115 -17.41 -12.68 -8.56
CA ALA A 115 -16.25 -13.43 -8.10
C ALA A 115 -16.32 -13.80 -6.60
N ALA A 116 -17.18 -13.12 -5.84
CA ALA A 116 -17.32 -13.34 -4.41
C ALA A 116 -17.69 -14.78 -4.10
N THR A 117 -16.94 -15.42 -3.20
CA THR A 117 -17.17 -16.81 -2.79
C THR A 117 -17.95 -16.89 -1.47
N GLY A 118 -18.04 -15.78 -0.74
CA GLY A 118 -18.51 -15.77 0.64
C GLY A 118 -17.60 -16.56 1.60
N SER A 119 -16.41 -16.98 1.14
CA SER A 119 -15.50 -17.85 1.90
C SER A 119 -14.96 -17.15 3.13
N GLU A 120 -14.71 -17.93 4.19
CA GLU A 120 -13.99 -17.46 5.38
C GLU A 120 -12.49 -17.73 5.23
N PHE A 121 -11.64 -16.88 5.81
CA PHE A 121 -10.20 -17.04 5.72
C PHE A 121 -9.71 -18.35 6.37
N GLY A 122 -8.86 -19.08 5.63
CA GLY A 122 -8.40 -20.43 5.95
C GLY A 122 -8.93 -21.48 4.97
N GLU A 123 -10.03 -21.19 4.27
CA GLU A 123 -10.50 -21.97 3.14
C GLU A 123 -9.86 -21.41 1.84
N ARG A 124 -9.23 -22.27 1.03
CA ARG A 124 -8.62 -21.87 -0.24
C ARG A 124 -9.59 -22.04 -1.43
N PRO A 125 -9.50 -21.21 -2.49
CA PRO A 125 -8.79 -19.94 -2.61
C PRO A 125 -9.73 -18.72 -2.76
N VAL A 126 -9.25 -17.58 -2.25
CA VAL A 126 -9.68 -16.22 -2.67
C VAL A 126 -9.72 -16.17 -4.20
N GLN A 127 -10.82 -15.68 -4.77
CA GLN A 127 -10.91 -15.46 -6.21
C GLN A 127 -10.24 -14.16 -6.59
N THR A 128 -9.40 -14.22 -7.61
CA THR A 128 -8.73 -13.04 -8.13
C THR A 128 -9.63 -12.33 -9.12
N VAL A 129 -9.88 -11.05 -8.87
CA VAL A 129 -10.38 -10.09 -9.85
C VAL A 129 -9.19 -9.23 -10.26
N ARG A 130 -8.98 -9.07 -11.56
CA ARG A 130 -7.88 -8.29 -12.12
C ARG A 130 -8.43 -7.19 -13.02
N MET A 131 -8.00 -5.97 -12.77
CA MET A 131 -8.27 -4.83 -13.66
C MET A 131 -7.33 -4.87 -14.87
N VAL A 132 -7.77 -4.28 -15.98
CA VAL A 132 -7.00 -4.19 -17.21
C VAL A 132 -5.88 -3.17 -17.00
N SER A 133 -4.65 -3.60 -17.28
CA SER A 133 -3.46 -2.78 -17.05
C SER A 133 -3.46 -1.54 -17.95
N GLY A 134 -3.09 -0.39 -17.40
CA GLY A 134 -2.98 0.88 -18.15
C GLY A 134 -4.32 1.57 -18.43
N GLU A 135 -5.45 0.93 -18.13
CA GLU A 135 -6.77 1.53 -18.30
C GLU A 135 -7.13 2.47 -17.15
N GLN A 136 -7.97 3.46 -17.46
CA GLN A 136 -8.58 4.34 -16.47
C GLN A 136 -9.97 3.82 -16.10
N TYR A 137 -10.26 3.79 -14.81
CA TYR A 137 -11.55 3.42 -14.24
C TYR A 137 -12.15 4.67 -13.61
N ASP A 138 -13.10 5.28 -14.31
CA ASP A 138 -13.94 6.34 -13.77
C ASP A 138 -15.00 5.67 -12.89
N ILE A 139 -14.94 5.91 -11.59
CA ILE A 139 -15.78 5.26 -10.59
C ILE A 139 -16.84 6.26 -10.10
N GLU A 140 -18.11 5.86 -10.13
CA GLU A 140 -19.24 6.72 -9.74
C GLU A 140 -19.74 6.48 -8.32
N ASP A 141 -19.39 5.34 -7.72
CA ASP A 141 -19.75 4.97 -6.34
C ASP A 141 -18.66 4.08 -5.72
N THR A 142 -18.72 3.91 -4.39
CA THR A 142 -17.77 3.14 -3.59
C THR A 142 -17.58 1.72 -4.13
N ILE A 143 -16.33 1.31 -4.35
CA ILE A 143 -16.00 -0.08 -4.68
C ILE A 143 -15.82 -0.87 -3.39
N ARG A 144 -16.79 -1.74 -3.10
CA ARG A 144 -16.78 -2.60 -1.91
C ARG A 144 -16.24 -3.97 -2.26
N LEU A 145 -15.08 -4.32 -1.70
CA LEU A 145 -14.50 -5.64 -1.87
C LEU A 145 -15.30 -6.66 -1.05
N GLN A 146 -15.78 -7.69 -1.74
CA GLN A 146 -16.55 -8.77 -1.13
C GLN A 146 -15.66 -9.85 -0.54
N ARG A 147 -16.20 -10.59 0.45
CA ARG A 147 -15.49 -11.68 1.13
C ARG A 147 -14.96 -12.71 0.14
N GLY A 148 -13.69 -13.07 0.30
CA GLY A 148 -13.04 -14.04 -0.57
C GLY A 148 -12.59 -13.46 -1.91
N VAL A 149 -12.57 -12.13 -2.07
CA VAL A 149 -12.04 -11.47 -3.27
C VAL A 149 -10.65 -10.89 -3.01
N ARG A 150 -9.75 -11.16 -3.96
CA ARG A 150 -8.47 -10.46 -4.14
C ARG A 150 -8.60 -9.58 -5.37
N LEU A 151 -8.60 -8.27 -5.19
CA LEU A 151 -8.56 -7.31 -6.30
C LEU A 151 -7.11 -6.93 -6.61
N GLU A 152 -6.68 -7.21 -7.83
CA GLU A 152 -5.41 -6.75 -8.40
C GLU A 152 -5.68 -5.59 -9.37
N CYS A 153 -5.31 -4.37 -8.96
CA CYS A 153 -5.49 -3.19 -9.81
C CYS A 153 -4.53 -3.19 -11.00
N ASN A 154 -3.43 -3.94 -10.93
CA ASN A 154 -2.62 -4.33 -12.10
C ASN A 154 -2.14 -3.13 -12.96
N GLY A 155 -1.84 -2.00 -12.32
CA GLY A 155 -1.40 -0.78 -13.01
C GLY A 155 -2.52 0.03 -13.68
N ALA A 156 -3.79 -0.33 -13.46
CA ALA A 156 -4.92 0.53 -13.79
C ALA A 156 -4.97 1.76 -12.89
N ARG A 157 -5.48 2.87 -13.41
CA ARG A 157 -5.70 4.12 -12.67
C ARG A 157 -7.17 4.26 -12.30
N VAL A 158 -7.46 4.49 -11.03
CA VAL A 158 -8.81 4.71 -10.51
C VAL A 158 -9.02 6.19 -10.24
N VAL A 159 -10.07 6.76 -10.82
CA VAL A 159 -10.45 8.17 -10.68
C VAL A 159 -11.91 8.22 -10.25
N PRO A 160 -12.24 8.61 -9.00
CA PRO A 160 -13.63 8.82 -8.63
C PRO A 160 -14.20 10.05 -9.35
N THR A 161 -15.50 10.03 -9.61
CA THR A 161 -16.21 11.17 -10.24
C THR A 161 -16.88 12.10 -9.22
N GLY A 162 -16.80 11.74 -7.93
CA GLY A 162 -17.38 12.50 -6.82
C GLY A 162 -16.61 12.33 -5.51
N ASP A 163 -17.15 12.92 -4.43
CA ASP A 163 -16.56 12.84 -3.09
C ASP A 163 -17.25 11.73 -2.28
N PHE A 164 -16.63 10.55 -2.30
CA PHE A 164 -17.03 9.36 -1.54
C PHE A 164 -15.81 8.47 -1.26
N ASN A 165 -15.98 7.44 -0.42
CA ASN A 165 -14.90 6.48 -0.15
C ASN A 165 -14.62 5.63 -1.39
N VAL A 166 -13.38 5.59 -1.90
CA VAL A 166 -13.13 4.89 -3.17
C VAL A 166 -13.16 3.37 -3.00
N PHE A 167 -12.37 2.84 -2.07
CA PHE A 167 -12.33 1.41 -1.75
C PHE A 167 -12.70 1.13 -0.30
N GLU A 168 -13.63 0.19 -0.13
CA GLU A 168 -14.06 -0.32 1.17
C GLU A 168 -13.79 -1.81 1.30
N LEU A 169 -13.00 -2.19 2.30
CA LEU A 169 -12.56 -3.58 2.50
C LEU A 169 -13.30 -4.22 3.67
N ASP A 170 -14.11 -5.24 3.36
CA ASP A 170 -14.67 -6.17 4.34
C ASP A 170 -13.64 -7.24 4.73
N ARG A 171 -13.98 -8.13 5.67
CA ARG A 171 -13.16 -9.28 6.04
C ARG A 171 -12.84 -10.16 4.84
N ASP A 172 -11.68 -10.81 4.93
CA ASP A 172 -11.25 -11.82 3.96
C ASP A 172 -11.00 -11.24 2.56
N THR A 173 -10.58 -9.97 2.50
CA THR A 173 -10.32 -9.23 1.26
C THR A 173 -8.85 -8.86 1.10
N GLN A 174 -8.42 -8.67 -0.15
CA GLN A 174 -7.09 -8.21 -0.49
C GLN A 174 -7.17 -7.17 -1.59
N LEU A 175 -6.56 -6.00 -1.37
CA LEU A 175 -6.41 -4.96 -2.39
C LEU A 175 -4.92 -4.82 -2.74
N VAL A 176 -4.58 -5.00 -4.01
CA VAL A 176 -3.18 -5.09 -4.46
C VAL A 176 -2.89 -4.08 -5.55
N ASP A 177 -1.83 -3.30 -5.31
CA ASP A 177 -1.31 -2.24 -6.19
C ASP A 177 -2.36 -1.18 -6.60
N PRO A 178 -3.27 -0.69 -5.69
CA PRO A 178 -4.24 0.31 -6.07
C PRO A 178 -3.55 1.63 -6.43
N PHE A 179 -3.83 2.17 -7.61
CA PHE A 179 -3.52 3.55 -7.98
C PHE A 179 -4.82 4.36 -7.99
N VAL A 180 -5.00 5.21 -6.98
CA VAL A 180 -6.15 6.11 -6.87
C VAL A 180 -5.66 7.55 -6.97
N ASP A 181 -6.32 8.33 -7.82
CA ASP A 181 -5.96 9.72 -8.10
C ASP A 181 -7.17 10.64 -7.89
N THR A 182 -7.12 11.46 -6.85
CA THR A 182 -8.17 12.44 -6.50
C THR A 182 -7.65 13.88 -6.59
N ARG A 183 -6.60 14.12 -7.39
CA ARG A 183 -6.11 15.48 -7.67
C ARG A 183 -7.08 16.24 -8.55
N ASP A 184 -7.03 17.57 -8.44
CA ASP A 184 -7.90 18.52 -9.14
C ASP A 184 -9.39 18.34 -8.79
N MET A 185 -9.68 17.83 -7.58
CA MET A 185 -11.03 17.60 -7.05
C MET A 185 -11.19 18.24 -5.67
N ASP A 186 -12.38 18.78 -5.39
CA ASP A 186 -12.76 19.16 -4.02
C ASP A 186 -13.14 17.89 -3.26
N TRP A 187 -12.16 17.28 -2.59
CA TRP A 187 -12.27 15.93 -2.06
C TRP A 187 -12.01 15.91 -0.55
N SER A 188 -12.88 15.25 0.19
CA SER A 188 -12.82 15.20 1.67
C SER A 188 -12.95 13.80 2.25
N SER A 189 -13.29 12.82 1.40
CA SER A 189 -13.51 11.41 1.77
C SER A 189 -12.22 10.62 1.96
N VAL A 190 -12.29 9.28 1.91
CA VAL A 190 -11.17 8.37 2.11
C VAL A 190 -10.90 7.54 0.85
N GLN A 191 -9.65 7.45 0.38
CA GLN A 191 -9.37 6.61 -0.80
C GLN A 191 -9.47 5.12 -0.46
N VAL A 192 -8.97 4.70 0.70
CA VAL A 192 -9.05 3.29 1.14
C VAL A 192 -9.44 3.17 2.60
N VAL A 193 -10.55 2.49 2.87
CA VAL A 193 -11.06 2.21 4.23
C VAL A 193 -10.95 0.71 4.52
N LEU A 194 -10.24 0.37 5.61
CA LEU A 194 -10.29 -0.95 6.22
C LEU A 194 -11.17 -0.89 7.47
N GLY A 195 -12.24 -1.68 7.49
CA GLY A 195 -13.27 -1.60 8.53
C GLY A 195 -14.33 -0.54 8.24
N PRO A 196 -14.94 -0.49 7.03
CA PRO A 196 -16.00 0.46 6.72
C PRO A 196 -17.23 0.25 7.61
N GLU A 197 -18.23 1.12 7.48
CA GLU A 197 -19.47 0.94 8.24
C GLU A 197 -20.17 -0.39 7.86
N ASP A 198 -20.94 -0.90 8.82
CA ASP A 198 -21.72 -2.14 8.70
C ASP A 198 -20.93 -3.44 8.44
N VAL A 199 -19.62 -3.45 8.67
CA VAL A 199 -18.82 -4.69 8.66
C VAL A 199 -18.73 -5.34 10.02
N ASN A 200 -18.51 -6.66 9.99
CA ASN A 200 -18.16 -7.42 11.17
C ASN A 200 -16.71 -7.16 11.58
N LYS A 201 -16.36 -7.62 12.79
CA LYS A 201 -15.01 -7.52 13.33
C LYS A 201 -13.95 -8.01 12.33
N LEU A 202 -12.94 -7.16 12.11
CA LEU A 202 -11.70 -7.54 11.44
C LEU A 202 -10.68 -7.94 12.50
N ASP A 203 -10.18 -9.17 12.41
CA ASP A 203 -9.10 -9.67 13.28
C ASP A 203 -8.14 -10.59 12.52
N THR A 204 -7.27 -11.29 13.24
CA THR A 204 -6.27 -12.20 12.65
C THR A 204 -6.87 -13.37 11.88
N ARG A 205 -8.12 -13.75 12.19
CA ARG A 205 -8.84 -14.82 11.49
C ARG A 205 -9.57 -14.30 10.26
N ASN A 206 -9.87 -13.01 10.20
CA ASN A 206 -10.76 -12.41 9.21
C ASN A 206 -10.13 -11.13 8.64
N ARG A 207 -9.01 -11.30 7.92
CA ARG A 207 -8.13 -10.17 7.57
C ARG A 207 -8.55 -9.47 6.29
N ALA A 208 -8.51 -8.14 6.34
CA ALA A 208 -8.45 -7.23 5.21
C ALA A 208 -7.03 -6.68 5.09
N TRP A 209 -6.45 -6.63 3.90
CA TRP A 209 -5.14 -6.01 3.74
C TRP A 209 -4.94 -5.33 2.40
N VAL A 210 -4.09 -4.31 2.43
CA VAL A 210 -3.73 -3.50 1.27
C VAL A 210 -2.24 -3.70 1.00
N LYS A 211 -1.86 -3.88 -0.25
CA LYS A 211 -0.47 -4.03 -0.66
C LYS A 211 -0.10 -2.97 -1.68
N ASN A 212 1.04 -2.32 -1.44
CA ASN A 212 1.70 -1.45 -2.42
C ASN A 212 0.79 -0.37 -3.00
N ALA A 213 -0.04 0.26 -2.17
CA ALA A 213 -0.90 1.33 -2.61
C ALA A 213 -0.08 2.50 -3.18
N TYR A 214 -0.64 3.17 -4.19
CA TYR A 214 -0.15 4.42 -4.75
C TYR A 214 -1.30 5.41 -4.73
N LEU A 215 -1.44 6.13 -3.62
CA LEU A 215 -2.59 6.98 -3.32
C LEU A 215 -2.18 8.44 -3.48
N HIS A 216 -2.88 9.17 -4.36
CA HIS A 216 -2.55 10.54 -4.75
C HIS A 216 -3.76 11.46 -4.59
N GLY A 217 -3.60 12.55 -3.85
CA GLY A 217 -4.53 13.66 -3.75
C GLY A 217 -3.83 15.01 -3.85
N ASP A 218 -4.59 16.11 -3.78
CA ASP A 218 -4.04 17.47 -3.71
C ASP A 218 -3.63 17.81 -2.28
N PRO A 219 -2.44 18.42 -2.05
CA PRO A 219 -1.92 18.72 -0.72
C PRO A 219 -2.97 19.28 0.26
N GLY A 220 -3.25 18.52 1.32
CA GLY A 220 -4.23 18.89 2.36
C GLY A 220 -5.67 18.46 2.07
N SER A 221 -5.90 17.58 1.11
CA SER A 221 -7.23 17.08 0.70
C SER A 221 -7.51 15.66 1.22
N GLY A 222 -8.69 15.42 1.79
CA GLY A 222 -9.18 14.16 2.38
C GLY A 222 -8.17 13.17 3.01
N ILE A 223 -8.48 11.87 2.98
CA ILE A 223 -7.73 10.84 3.73
C ILE A 223 -7.20 9.73 2.81
N GLY A 224 -5.89 9.51 2.77
CA GLY A 224 -5.31 8.46 1.94
C GLY A 224 -5.78 7.06 2.34
N LEU A 225 -5.41 6.63 3.55
CA LEU A 225 -5.78 5.31 4.06
C LEU A 225 -6.28 5.39 5.50
N GLN A 226 -7.41 4.75 5.78
CA GLN A 226 -8.01 4.70 7.11
C GLN A 226 -8.15 3.26 7.63
N PHE A 227 -7.69 3.03 8.85
CA PHE A 227 -8.12 1.90 9.66
C PHE A 227 -9.22 2.38 10.60
N ARG A 228 -10.44 1.90 10.39
CA ARG A 228 -11.63 2.37 11.09
C ARG A 228 -12.18 1.31 12.03
N GLY A 229 -12.09 1.57 13.33
CA GLY A 229 -12.93 0.94 14.35
C GLY A 229 -14.22 1.73 14.54
N GLY A 230 -15.34 1.05 14.75
CA GLY A 230 -16.64 1.71 14.81
C GLY A 230 -17.79 0.73 14.95
N SER A 231 -18.39 0.32 13.84
CA SER A 231 -19.43 -0.72 13.85
C SER A 231 -18.95 -2.04 14.48
N ALA A 232 -17.66 -2.32 14.34
CA ALA A 232 -16.95 -3.43 14.94
C ALA A 232 -15.46 -3.08 15.11
N PRO A 233 -14.68 -3.88 15.85
CA PRO A 233 -13.24 -3.67 15.93
C PRO A 233 -12.57 -3.86 14.57
N CYS A 234 -11.66 -2.94 14.22
CA CYS A 234 -10.70 -3.12 13.13
C CYS A 234 -9.33 -3.40 13.75
N SER A 235 -8.91 -4.66 13.73
CA SER A 235 -7.74 -5.09 14.49
C SER A 235 -6.76 -5.97 13.74
N ILE A 236 -5.46 -5.70 13.87
CA ILE A 236 -4.36 -6.50 13.30
C ILE A 236 -4.45 -6.59 11.76
N GLN A 237 -4.91 -5.50 11.14
CA GLN A 237 -4.91 -5.34 9.69
C GLN A 237 -3.59 -4.74 9.20
N VAL A 238 -3.27 -4.96 7.92
CA VAL A 238 -1.98 -4.57 7.36
C VAL A 238 -2.18 -3.82 6.05
N ALA A 239 -1.49 -2.68 5.91
CA ALA A 239 -1.43 -1.92 4.68
C ALA A 239 0.02 -1.52 4.34
N SER A 240 0.31 -1.33 3.06
CA SER A 240 1.57 -0.73 2.62
C SER A 240 1.38 0.13 1.38
N GLY A 241 2.24 1.13 1.18
CA GLY A 241 2.19 1.96 -0.03
C GLY A 241 2.87 3.33 0.07
N THR A 242 2.59 4.16 -0.92
CA THR A 242 2.92 5.59 -0.97
C THR A 242 1.63 6.39 -0.86
N LEU A 243 1.62 7.36 0.05
CA LEU A 243 0.50 8.25 0.31
C LEU A 243 0.95 9.69 0.05
N ASN A 244 0.34 10.37 -0.90
CA ASN A 244 0.79 11.68 -1.36
C ASN A 244 -0.36 12.69 -1.39
N GLY A 245 -0.19 13.82 -0.72
CA GLY A 245 -1.05 15.00 -0.87
C GLY A 245 -2.17 15.11 0.16
N PHE A 246 -2.28 14.27 1.18
CA PHE A 246 -3.53 14.19 1.94
C PHE A 246 -3.70 15.22 3.08
N ASP A 247 -4.95 15.55 3.44
CA ASP A 247 -5.24 16.17 4.76
C ASP A 247 -4.70 15.27 5.87
N ARG A 248 -4.97 13.97 5.73
CA ARG A 248 -4.42 12.89 6.56
C ARG A 248 -3.94 11.77 5.67
N ALA A 249 -2.63 11.53 5.62
CA ALA A 249 -2.12 10.44 4.81
C ALA A 249 -2.60 9.08 5.35
N LEU A 250 -2.32 8.81 6.62
CA LEU A 250 -2.76 7.61 7.33
C LEU A 250 -3.58 7.99 8.55
N ASP A 251 -4.77 7.40 8.71
CA ASP A 251 -5.68 7.68 9.81
C ASP A 251 -6.05 6.38 10.55
N PHE A 252 -5.72 6.33 11.84
CA PHE A 252 -6.27 5.34 12.76
C PHE A 252 -7.43 5.99 13.49
N TYR A 253 -8.63 5.51 13.20
CA TYR A 253 -9.86 6.14 13.63
C TYR A 253 -10.72 5.15 14.40
N ALA A 254 -11.19 5.55 15.58
CA ALA A 254 -12.14 4.76 16.36
C ALA A 254 -13.35 5.62 16.72
N THR A 255 -14.51 5.26 16.20
CA THR A 255 -15.80 5.87 16.59
C THR A 255 -16.60 4.89 17.44
N GLY A 256 -17.69 5.33 18.07
CA GLY A 256 -18.53 4.47 18.90
C GLY A 256 -18.18 4.45 20.38
N ASN A 257 -19.01 3.78 21.16
CA ASN A 257 -19.02 3.85 22.63
C ASN A 257 -18.76 2.49 23.28
N ASN A 258 -18.65 1.42 22.50
CA ASN A 258 -18.35 0.10 23.03
C ASN A 258 -16.85 0.00 23.30
N THR A 259 -16.48 0.05 24.57
CA THR A 259 -15.09 -0.10 25.02
C THR A 259 -14.82 -1.44 25.70
N ASP A 260 -15.68 -2.44 25.49
CA ASP A 260 -15.48 -3.80 25.99
C ASP A 260 -14.45 -4.55 25.15
N GLY A 261 -14.04 -5.75 25.56
CA GLY A 261 -13.04 -6.60 24.87
C GLY A 261 -13.21 -6.85 23.36
N GLN A 262 -14.37 -6.52 22.79
CA GLN A 262 -14.71 -6.60 21.36
C GLN A 262 -15.29 -5.26 20.87
N GLY A 263 -14.81 -4.16 21.45
CA GLY A 263 -15.30 -2.81 21.25
C GLY A 263 -14.95 -2.21 19.90
N ASP A 264 -15.33 -0.96 19.72
CA ASP A 264 -15.32 -0.24 18.44
C ASP A 264 -13.91 0.27 18.05
N TRP A 265 -12.88 -0.50 18.41
CA TRP A 265 -11.49 -0.06 18.46
C TRP A 265 -10.78 -0.15 17.10
N SER A 266 -9.84 0.77 16.88
CA SER A 266 -8.78 0.60 15.89
C SER A 266 -7.51 0.10 16.60
N ASN A 267 -7.28 -1.22 16.56
CA ASN A 267 -6.29 -1.87 17.43
C ASN A 267 -5.25 -2.74 16.70
N GLY A 268 -3.96 -2.47 16.86
CA GLY A 268 -2.91 -3.39 16.40
C GLY A 268 -2.67 -3.36 14.90
N ASN A 269 -3.24 -2.38 14.19
CA ASN A 269 -3.12 -2.24 12.74
C ASN A 269 -1.72 -1.75 12.34
N GLN A 270 -1.29 -2.09 11.14
CA GLN A 270 0.09 -1.92 10.70
C GLN A 270 0.17 -1.23 9.34
N PHE A 271 1.02 -0.21 9.24
CA PHE A 271 1.33 0.46 7.97
C PHE A 271 2.83 0.54 7.72
N TRP A 272 3.24 0.29 6.48
CA TRP A 272 4.64 0.45 6.04
C TRP A 272 4.69 1.17 4.71
N GLY A 273 5.47 2.25 4.58
CA GLY A 273 5.41 3.00 3.34
C GLY A 273 6.18 4.31 3.27
N ARG A 274 5.70 5.16 2.36
CA ARG A 274 6.17 6.53 2.17
C ARG A 274 4.99 7.49 2.27
N MET A 275 5.25 8.67 2.80
CA MET A 275 4.26 9.74 2.91
C MET A 275 4.88 11.04 2.41
N GLN A 276 4.14 11.83 1.62
CA GLN A 276 4.59 13.15 1.18
C GLN A 276 3.43 14.13 1.03
N ASP A 277 3.73 15.43 1.11
CA ASP A 277 2.81 16.55 0.85
C ASP A 277 1.48 16.48 1.63
N PHE A 278 1.53 15.95 2.85
CA PHE A 278 0.34 15.82 3.72
C PHE A 278 0.22 17.01 4.68
N ARG A 279 -0.99 17.33 5.17
CA ARG A 279 -1.16 18.20 6.35
C ARG A 279 -0.84 17.45 7.64
N ILE A 280 -1.40 16.25 7.81
CA ILE A 280 -1.07 15.31 8.89
C ILE A 280 -0.61 13.97 8.31
N GLY A 281 0.59 13.51 8.67
CA GLY A 281 1.13 12.25 8.15
C GLY A 281 0.43 11.04 8.76
N VAL A 282 0.56 10.89 10.08
CA VAL A 282 -0.07 9.84 10.89
C VAL A 282 -1.05 10.48 11.86
N SER A 283 -2.32 10.25 11.63
CA SER A 283 -3.43 10.75 12.43
C SER A 283 -3.99 9.63 13.33
N MET A 284 -4.20 9.94 14.60
CA MET A 284 -4.87 9.06 15.56
C MET A 284 -6.03 9.83 16.20
N ARG A 285 -7.25 9.36 15.96
CA ARG A 285 -8.49 10.06 16.34
C ARG A 285 -9.50 9.13 16.96
N SER A 286 -10.24 9.66 17.91
CA SER A 286 -11.31 8.94 18.59
C SER A 286 -12.52 9.83 18.79
N GLU A 287 -13.70 9.25 18.61
CA GLU A 287 -15.01 9.83 18.98
C GLU A 287 -15.67 9.05 20.13
N GLY A 288 -14.91 8.21 20.83
CA GLY A 288 -15.41 7.44 21.96
C GLY A 288 -14.61 6.18 22.20
N ALA A 289 -14.17 5.50 21.15
CA ALA A 289 -13.49 4.21 21.27
C ALA A 289 -11.96 4.31 21.26
N GLU A 290 -11.28 3.23 21.64
CA GLU A 290 -9.83 3.18 21.78
C GLU A 290 -9.09 3.09 20.43
N VAL A 291 -7.98 3.82 20.30
CA VAL A 291 -6.99 3.67 19.23
C VAL A 291 -5.68 3.17 19.82
N SER A 292 -5.39 1.87 19.70
CA SER A 292 -4.27 1.28 20.44
C SER A 292 -3.43 0.25 19.70
N GLY A 293 -2.18 0.10 20.12
CA GLY A 293 -1.29 -0.95 19.60
C GLY A 293 -0.91 -0.82 18.12
N ASN A 294 -1.31 0.25 17.44
CA ASN A 294 -1.06 0.42 16.01
C ASN A 294 0.42 0.69 15.75
N SER A 295 0.96 0.18 14.65
CA SER A 295 2.39 0.28 14.31
C SER A 295 2.58 0.86 12.92
N VAL A 296 3.43 1.88 12.81
CA VAL A 296 3.72 2.56 11.55
C VAL A 296 5.21 2.55 11.28
N ARG A 297 5.62 2.25 10.05
CA ARG A 297 7.00 2.41 9.58
C ARG A 297 7.06 3.20 8.27
N VAL A 298 7.57 4.42 8.32
CA VAL A 298 7.53 5.31 7.14
C VAL A 298 8.81 6.09 6.90
N GLN A 299 9.08 6.40 5.64
CA GLN A 299 9.83 7.61 5.29
C GLN A 299 8.82 8.70 4.97
N ALA A 300 9.00 9.90 5.51
CA ALA A 300 8.06 10.99 5.34
C ALA A 300 8.77 12.25 4.85
N GLN A 301 8.24 12.88 3.82
CA GLN A 301 8.67 14.20 3.35
C GLN A 301 7.54 15.21 3.56
N THR A 302 7.88 16.41 4.00
CA THR A 302 6.88 17.47 4.21
C THR A 302 6.62 18.26 2.93
N GLY A 303 5.49 18.97 2.90
CA GLY A 303 5.16 19.98 1.91
C GLY A 303 4.58 21.22 2.57
N ASP A 304 4.20 22.23 1.78
CA ASP A 304 3.83 23.57 2.28
C ASP A 304 2.59 23.59 3.20
N VAL A 305 1.79 22.51 3.19
CA VAL A 305 0.60 22.35 4.05
C VAL A 305 0.90 21.54 5.32
N SER A 306 2.08 20.95 5.46
CA SER A 306 2.40 20.00 6.53
C SER A 306 2.43 20.65 7.90
N GLU A 307 1.62 20.15 8.83
CA GLU A 307 1.54 20.64 10.22
C GLU A 307 2.13 19.64 11.22
N TRP A 308 1.82 18.34 11.04
CA TRP A 308 2.18 17.29 11.99
C TRP A 308 2.57 16.00 11.26
N LEU A 309 3.69 15.42 11.64
CA LEU A 309 4.05 14.08 11.16
C LEU A 309 3.27 13.01 11.92
N TRP A 310 3.13 13.16 13.23
CA TRP A 310 2.33 12.27 14.06
C TRP A 310 1.48 13.07 15.04
N LYS A 311 0.17 12.87 14.98
CA LYS A 311 -0.80 13.59 15.80
C LYS A 311 -1.78 12.65 16.48
N MET A 312 -1.81 12.69 17.80
CA MET A 312 -2.86 12.11 18.63
C MET A 312 -3.81 13.21 19.10
N ASP A 313 -5.09 13.08 18.71
CA ASP A 313 -6.08 14.10 19.06
C ASP A 313 -6.36 14.20 20.56
N ARG A 314 -6.84 15.38 20.96
CA ARG A 314 -7.20 15.70 22.34
C ARG A 314 -8.50 14.97 22.70
N ASP A 315 -8.59 14.47 23.92
CA ASP A 315 -9.85 14.01 24.51
C ASP A 315 -10.65 15.29 24.85
N PRO A 316 -11.83 15.50 24.24
CA PRO A 316 -12.59 16.72 24.41
C PRO A 316 -13.28 16.82 25.78
N ARG A 317 -13.32 15.72 26.54
CA ARG A 317 -14.07 15.65 27.80
C ARG A 317 -13.28 16.23 28.95
N GLU A 318 -13.96 16.72 29.98
CA GLU A 318 -13.31 17.20 31.21
C GLU A 318 -12.99 16.08 32.21
N SER A 319 -13.91 15.12 32.40
CA SER A 319 -13.68 13.88 33.17
C SER A 319 -13.29 12.74 32.22
N ARG A 320 -12.29 11.95 32.64
CA ARG A 320 -11.62 10.92 31.81
C ARG A 320 -11.35 9.65 32.61
N ASP A 321 -12.29 9.26 33.47
CA ASP A 321 -12.11 8.13 34.40
C ASP A 321 -12.31 6.76 33.73
N ASP A 322 -12.91 6.71 32.54
CA ASP A 322 -13.16 5.52 31.72
C ASP A 322 -12.11 5.30 30.60
N ASN A 323 -12.30 4.27 29.77
CA ASN A 323 -11.39 3.95 28.66
C ASN A 323 -11.81 4.57 27.32
N ASN A 324 -12.79 5.47 27.32
CA ASN A 324 -13.17 6.14 26.09
C ASN A 324 -12.05 7.10 25.68
N TYR A 325 -11.87 7.33 24.38
CA TYR A 325 -10.84 8.24 23.84
C TYR A 325 -9.39 7.90 24.25
N VAL A 326 -9.13 6.67 24.68
CA VAL A 326 -7.78 6.20 25.01
C VAL A 326 -6.97 6.03 23.73
N MET A 327 -5.72 6.51 23.77
CA MET A 327 -4.73 6.24 22.72
C MET A 327 -3.46 5.69 23.35
N ASN A 328 -3.25 4.37 23.28
CA ASN A 328 -2.17 3.71 24.01
C ASN A 328 -1.38 2.72 23.15
N GLY A 329 -0.14 2.43 23.53
CA GLY A 329 0.64 1.34 22.92
C GLY A 329 0.97 1.53 21.42
N ASN A 330 0.71 2.71 20.84
CA ASN A 330 0.95 2.94 19.43
C ASN A 330 2.44 3.21 19.17
N THR A 331 2.98 2.67 18.09
CA THR A 331 4.39 2.79 17.72
C THR A 331 4.54 3.43 16.34
N VAL A 332 5.34 4.48 16.24
CA VAL A 332 5.72 5.10 14.96
C VAL A 332 7.23 5.01 14.81
N ILE A 333 7.69 4.37 13.74
CA ILE A 333 9.09 4.28 13.33
C ILE A 333 9.22 5.07 12.04
N VAL A 334 10.02 6.13 12.04
CA VAL A 334 9.94 7.11 10.95
C VAL A 334 11.29 7.70 10.61
N HIS A 335 11.57 7.82 9.33
CA HIS A 335 12.66 8.66 8.81
C HIS A 335 12.05 9.95 8.26
N PRO A 336 12.04 11.05 9.04
CA PRO A 336 11.61 12.36 8.55
C PRO A 336 12.68 12.96 7.62
N TRP A 337 12.26 13.33 6.43
CA TRP A 337 13.06 14.01 5.41
C TRP A 337 12.50 15.41 5.21
N ASP A 338 13.36 16.43 5.18
CA ASP A 338 13.01 17.83 4.96
C ASP A 338 11.85 18.31 5.85
N THR A 339 12.15 18.78 7.07
CA THR A 339 11.15 19.14 8.09
C THR A 339 10.88 20.64 8.19
N ALA A 340 11.52 21.46 7.35
CA ALA A 340 11.41 22.91 7.42
C ALA A 340 10.00 23.42 7.11
N ALA A 341 9.22 22.69 6.28
CA ALA A 341 7.89 23.13 5.89
C ALA A 341 6.88 23.19 7.08
N TYR A 342 7.16 22.49 8.18
CA TYR A 342 6.34 22.58 9.39
C TYR A 342 6.34 24.00 10.01
N GLU A 343 7.37 24.80 9.80
CA GLU A 343 7.50 26.11 10.45
C GLU A 343 6.39 27.10 10.06
N ALA A 344 5.93 27.05 8.82
CA ALA A 344 4.94 28.01 8.31
C ALA A 344 3.51 27.75 8.82
N THR A 345 3.20 26.52 9.22
CA THR A 345 1.83 26.04 9.47
C THR A 345 1.63 25.55 10.91
N ASN A 346 2.72 25.31 11.66
CA ASN A 346 2.64 24.73 13.00
C ASN A 346 2.35 25.78 14.08
N GLU A 347 1.24 25.61 14.81
CA GLU A 347 0.77 26.56 15.84
C GLU A 347 1.73 26.73 17.05
N TYR A 348 2.69 25.82 17.23
CA TYR A 348 3.65 25.84 18.32
C TYR A 348 5.00 26.42 17.92
N TYR A 349 5.23 26.68 16.63
CA TYR A 349 6.46 27.30 16.15
C TYR A 349 6.53 28.79 16.52
N SER A 350 7.73 29.24 16.87
CA SER A 350 8.07 30.65 16.98
C SER A 350 9.48 30.92 16.46
N ASP A 351 9.67 32.09 15.85
CA ASP A 351 10.98 32.55 15.39
C ASP A 351 12.00 32.52 16.55
N GLY A 352 13.06 31.73 16.38
CA GLY A 352 14.12 31.53 17.38
C GLY A 352 14.15 30.16 18.06
N ASP A 353 13.15 29.30 17.80
CA ASP A 353 13.21 27.89 18.18
C ASP A 353 14.19 27.09 17.29
N ARG A 354 14.55 25.87 17.71
CA ARG A 354 15.42 24.96 16.92
C ARG A 354 14.69 24.32 15.71
N GLY A 355 13.43 24.68 15.49
CA GLY A 355 12.52 24.15 14.46
C GLY A 355 11.13 23.86 15.05
N ALA A 356 10.11 23.75 14.20
CA ALA A 356 8.74 23.46 14.63
C ALA A 356 8.61 22.05 15.25
N PRO A 357 7.83 21.84 16.32
CA PRO A 357 7.52 20.50 16.79
C PRO A 357 6.52 19.83 15.84
N PHE A 358 6.79 18.62 15.39
CA PHE A 358 5.92 17.89 14.46
C PHE A 358 5.43 16.54 15.01
N TRP A 359 5.68 16.31 16.30
CA TRP A 359 5.05 15.26 17.08
C TRP A 359 4.07 15.89 18.08
N PHE A 360 2.83 15.42 18.08
CA PHE A 360 1.80 15.93 18.99
C PHE A 360 1.08 14.81 19.72
N MET A 361 1.12 14.86 21.05
CA MET A 361 0.28 14.05 21.94
C MET A 361 -0.69 14.95 22.69
N GLY A 362 -1.96 14.93 22.28
CA GLY A 362 -3.02 15.73 22.90
C GLY A 362 -3.32 15.36 24.36
N ARG A 363 -4.11 16.21 25.04
CA ARG A 363 -4.61 15.97 26.41
C ARG A 363 -5.46 14.71 26.52
N GLY A 364 -5.27 13.95 27.60
CA GLY A 364 -6.10 12.82 28.05
C GLY A 364 -5.29 11.56 28.38
N LYS A 365 -5.92 10.38 28.46
CA LYS A 365 -5.25 9.07 28.63
C LYS A 365 -4.44 8.65 27.37
N ARG A 366 -3.13 8.96 27.37
CA ARG A 366 -2.19 8.57 26.31
C ARG A 366 -0.92 8.04 26.95
N TYR A 367 -0.67 6.75 26.80
CA TYR A 367 0.44 6.09 27.47
C TYR A 367 0.92 4.87 26.68
N GLY A 368 2.16 4.45 26.94
CA GLY A 368 2.78 3.33 26.24
C GLY A 368 3.07 3.61 24.76
N ASN A 369 2.90 4.84 24.29
CA ASN A 369 3.17 5.18 22.90
C ASN A 369 4.68 5.39 22.69
N SER A 370 5.20 4.94 21.56
CA SER A 370 6.63 4.96 21.25
C SER A 370 6.89 5.57 19.87
N LEU A 371 7.80 6.53 19.80
CA LEU A 371 8.31 7.08 18.55
C LEU A 371 9.77 6.72 18.37
N TYR A 372 10.15 6.25 17.19
CA TYR A 372 11.51 5.98 16.79
C TYR A 372 11.87 6.85 15.58
N ASP A 373 12.64 7.92 15.79
CA ASP A 373 13.19 8.76 14.72
C ASP A 373 14.45 8.11 14.13
N LEU A 374 14.40 7.72 12.86
CA LEU A 374 15.47 7.10 12.10
C LEU A 374 16.39 8.12 11.40
N SER A 375 16.08 9.42 11.43
CA SER A 375 17.04 10.45 11.00
C SER A 375 18.10 10.72 12.06
N GLY A 376 17.76 10.45 13.33
CA GLY A 376 18.53 10.66 14.56
C GLY A 376 18.89 12.13 14.82
N ILE A 377 18.08 13.06 14.31
CA ILE A 377 18.22 14.51 14.51
C ILE A 377 17.12 15.02 15.47
N TYR A 378 15.95 14.37 15.50
CA TYR A 378 14.74 14.94 16.08
C TYR A 378 14.34 14.28 17.40
N GLY A 379 14.91 14.78 18.49
CA GLY A 379 14.61 14.36 19.87
C GLY A 379 13.35 14.99 20.49
N ASN A 380 13.24 14.89 21.82
CA ASN A 380 12.06 15.32 22.61
C ASN A 380 11.65 16.80 22.41
N GLN A 381 12.57 17.66 21.99
CA GLN A 381 12.31 19.07 21.75
C GLN A 381 11.30 19.31 20.61
N TYR A 382 11.11 18.33 19.71
CA TYR A 382 10.14 18.39 18.62
C TYR A 382 8.80 17.74 18.97
N LEU A 383 8.61 17.30 20.22
CA LEU A 383 7.35 16.75 20.73
C LEU A 383 6.66 17.72 21.69
N VAL A 384 5.39 17.98 21.39
CA VAL A 384 4.43 18.54 22.33
C VAL A 384 3.66 17.40 23.02
N ASN A 385 3.97 17.15 24.29
CA ASN A 385 3.31 16.09 25.07
C ASN A 385 2.38 16.67 26.14
N ASN A 386 1.09 16.74 25.81
CA ASN A 386 0.05 17.26 26.67
C ASN A 386 -0.80 16.18 27.32
N SER A 387 -0.44 14.91 27.16
CA SER A 387 -1.16 13.79 27.77
C SER A 387 -1.25 13.91 29.29
N ASP A 388 -2.23 13.23 29.88
CA ASP A 388 -2.41 13.17 31.35
C ASP A 388 -1.35 12.28 32.01
N THR A 389 -0.65 11.46 31.22
CA THR A 389 0.42 10.54 31.65
C THR A 389 1.67 10.69 30.76
N PRO A 390 2.28 11.88 30.75
CA PRO A 390 3.33 12.27 29.79
C PRO A 390 4.61 11.44 29.97
N ASP A 391 4.90 11.00 31.18
CA ASP A 391 6.03 10.17 31.57
C ASP A 391 5.92 8.71 31.12
N ARG A 392 4.77 8.32 30.58
CA ARG A 392 4.51 6.96 30.07
C ARG A 392 4.64 6.84 28.56
N ASN A 393 5.11 7.86 27.86
CA ASN A 393 5.36 7.83 26.42
C ASN A 393 6.86 7.97 26.14
N GLY A 394 7.37 7.26 25.13
CA GLY A 394 8.79 7.20 24.79
C GLY A 394 9.09 7.79 23.42
N ILE A 395 10.17 8.56 23.32
CA ILE A 395 10.82 8.89 22.05
C ILE A 395 12.23 8.30 22.08
N PHE A 396 12.61 7.71 20.96
CA PHE A 396 13.91 7.12 20.69
C PHE A 396 14.45 7.73 19.40
N THR A 397 15.72 8.13 19.38
CA THR A 397 16.42 8.63 18.20
C THR A 397 17.48 7.62 17.80
N ALA A 398 17.43 7.15 16.55
CA ALA A 398 18.29 6.09 16.05
C ALA A 398 19.57 6.69 15.44
N HIS A 399 20.52 7.06 16.30
CA HIS A 399 21.94 7.14 15.91
C HIS A 399 22.85 6.59 17.00
N GLY A 400 23.70 5.66 16.59
CA GLY A 400 24.87 5.22 17.31
C GLY A 400 26.13 5.59 16.53
N SER A 401 26.78 6.68 16.96
CA SER A 401 28.21 7.01 16.81
C SER A 401 28.73 7.81 15.60
N PHE A 402 29.93 8.37 15.84
CA PHE A 402 30.89 9.01 14.93
C PHE A 402 31.09 8.28 13.59
N VAL A 403 31.32 9.07 12.53
CA VAL A 403 32.32 8.77 11.50
C VAL A 403 33.57 9.60 11.84
N SER A 404 34.71 8.95 12.13
CA SER A 404 35.96 9.64 12.45
C SER A 404 36.49 10.42 11.24
N GLY A 405 36.64 11.74 11.37
CA GLY A 405 37.18 12.58 10.29
C GLY A 405 37.52 14.04 10.59
N THR A 406 36.93 14.74 11.56
CA THR A 406 37.37 16.10 12.00
C THR A 406 37.01 16.35 13.47
N THR A 407 37.82 17.17 14.15
CA THR A 407 38.03 17.23 15.62
C THR A 407 37.06 18.11 16.43
N ASP A 408 35.99 18.64 15.86
CA ASP A 408 35.19 19.66 16.53
C ASP A 408 33.73 19.20 16.73
N PHE A 409 33.49 18.35 17.74
CA PHE A 409 32.26 18.32 18.57
C PHE A 409 32.28 17.11 19.52
N GLU A 410 32.10 17.35 20.82
CA GLU A 410 32.06 16.31 21.86
C GLU A 410 30.72 16.41 22.60
N THR A 411 29.87 15.37 22.46
CA THR A 411 28.65 15.20 23.26
C THR A 411 28.45 13.73 23.64
N ASP A 412 27.92 13.49 24.83
CA ASP A 412 27.74 12.17 25.44
C ASP A 412 26.77 11.23 24.66
N PRO A 413 26.93 9.89 24.77
CA PRO A 413 26.30 8.88 23.91
C PRO A 413 24.77 8.67 24.05
N ALA A 414 24.15 8.18 22.97
CA ALA A 414 22.68 8.11 22.75
C ALA A 414 21.95 6.79 23.15
N TYR A 415 22.51 5.96 24.04
CA TYR A 415 21.65 5.08 24.87
C TYR A 415 21.39 5.69 26.25
N GLN A 416 21.72 6.95 26.44
CA GLN A 416 21.16 7.68 27.56
C GLN A 416 19.65 7.77 27.34
N ARG A 417 18.91 7.07 28.21
CA ARG A 417 17.60 7.55 28.65
C ARG A 417 17.73 9.06 28.75
N ASN A 418 16.95 9.83 27.98
CA ASN A 418 16.99 11.28 28.09
C ASN A 418 16.52 11.66 29.50
N GLU A 419 17.44 11.70 30.47
CA GLU A 419 17.15 11.92 31.89
C GLU A 419 16.73 13.37 32.13
N SER A 420 17.13 14.27 31.23
CA SER A 420 16.51 15.59 31.08
C SER A 420 15.24 15.47 30.24
N ARG A 421 14.08 15.63 30.85
CA ARG A 421 12.79 15.72 30.14
C ARG A 421 12.72 17.04 29.35
N ASN A 422 13.49 17.16 28.28
CA ASN A 422 13.51 18.33 27.40
C ASN A 422 12.35 18.26 26.42
N TRP A 423 11.13 18.45 26.93
CA TRP A 423 9.96 18.60 26.08
C TRP A 423 9.97 19.97 25.40
N HIS A 424 9.22 20.12 24.31
CA HIS A 424 8.90 21.45 23.80
C HIS A 424 8.36 22.33 24.93
N TYR A 425 8.78 23.60 25.04
CA TYR A 425 8.49 24.50 26.17
C TYR A 425 7.00 24.84 26.36
N ARG A 426 6.16 24.46 25.39
CA ARG A 426 4.69 24.57 25.46
C ARG A 426 4.02 23.28 25.92
N SER A 427 4.78 22.24 26.24
CA SER A 427 4.26 21.00 26.81
C SER A 427 3.85 21.24 28.26
N ARG A 428 2.87 20.50 28.76
CA ARG A 428 2.41 20.60 30.17
C ARG A 428 3.48 20.34 31.25
N ASN A 429 4.66 19.85 30.88
CA ASN A 429 5.71 19.43 31.83
C ASN A 429 7.08 20.04 31.54
N SER A 430 7.14 21.12 30.74
CA SER A 430 8.36 21.88 30.47
C SER A 430 8.70 22.89 31.55
#